data_AF-I4Z3A6-F1
#
_entry.id   AF-I4Z3A6-F1
#
_cell.length_a   1.000
_cell.length_b   1.000
_cell.length_c   1.000
_cell.angle_alpha   90.00
_cell.angle_beta   90.00
_cell.angle_gamma   90.00
#
_symmetry.space_group_name_H-M   'P 1'
#
loop_
_entity.id
_entity.type
_entity.pdbx_description
1 polymer ?
#
loop_
_entity_poly.entity_id
_entity_poly.type
_entity_poly.pdbx_seq_one_letter_code
_entity_poly.pdbx_strand_id
1 'polypeptide(L)'
;MTAIDHETLVAMLDRLKLTAIRDQLDTLLDEAARSDMTLREALAFLVRREIARRDERRIAMASKIAQFPFVRELDGFDFDAQPSLDHRQIRELATCRWVAHGDMVLFLGPPGTGKTHLAVALGREAIRQTYSVQFVTAATLVAMLAKAHDDGLLDKQLTILARPKLLIIDELGYLPFEANAAHLFFQLVSDRHS
;
A
#
# COMPACT_ATOMS: atom_id res chain seq x y z
N MET A 1 20.09 28.85 31.37
CA MET A 1 19.17 27.82 30.82
C MET A 1 18.87 26.86 31.95
N THR A 2 17.61 26.70 32.34
CA THR A 2 17.20 25.62 33.24
C THR A 2 17.51 24.28 32.57
N ALA A 3 18.16 23.37 33.29
CA ALA A 3 18.38 22.03 32.79
C ALA A 3 17.00 21.38 32.53
N ILE A 4 16.81 20.85 31.33
CA ILE A 4 15.61 20.07 31.01
C ILE A 4 15.81 18.69 31.63
N ASP A 5 14.95 18.31 32.57
CA ASP A 5 14.96 16.96 33.14
C ASP A 5 14.31 15.95 32.18
N HIS A 6 14.57 14.66 32.44
CA HIS A 6 14.08 13.56 31.60
C HIS A 6 12.54 13.53 31.53
N GLU A 7 11.86 13.77 32.65
CA GLU A 7 10.40 13.74 32.71
C GLU A 7 9.76 14.84 31.85
N THR A 8 10.29 16.06 31.91
CA THR A 8 9.86 17.17 31.06
C THR A 8 10.05 16.83 29.59
N LEU A 9 11.19 16.23 29.23
CA LEU A 9 11.47 15.84 27.85
C LEU A 9 10.50 14.75 27.35
N VAL A 10 10.25 13.71 28.15
CA VAL A 10 9.27 12.65 27.83
C VAL A 10 7.87 13.22 27.63
N ALA A 11 7.43 14.15 28.49
CA ALA A 11 6.13 14.80 28.35
C ALA A 11 6.02 15.62 27.06
N MET A 12 7.08 16.34 26.67
CA MET A 12 7.13 17.07 25.39
C MET A 12 7.04 16.10 24.18
N LEU A 13 7.79 14.99 24.22
CA LEU A 13 7.77 13.98 23.16
C LEU A 13 6.40 13.31 23.05
N ASP A 14 5.73 13.04 24.16
CA ASP A 14 4.37 12.49 24.15
C ASP A 14 3.35 13.47 23.55
N ARG A 15 3.44 14.75 23.92
CA ARG A 15 2.57 15.81 23.38
C ARG A 15 2.71 15.92 21.87
N LEU A 16 3.92 15.79 21.34
CA LEU A 16 4.20 15.81 19.90
C LEU A 16 3.96 14.46 19.20
N LYS A 17 3.59 13.42 19.95
CA LYS A 17 3.45 12.04 19.46
C LYS A 17 4.73 11.55 18.76
N LEU A 18 5.90 11.93 19.30
CA LEU A 18 7.23 11.46 18.89
C LEU A 18 7.53 10.15 19.60
N THR A 19 6.68 9.18 19.30
CA THR A 19 6.54 8.00 20.15
C THR A 19 7.77 7.08 20.06
N ALA A 20 8.49 7.02 18.93
CA ALA A 20 9.71 6.21 18.79
C ALA A 20 10.85 6.79 19.63
N ILE A 21 11.03 8.11 19.53
CA ILE A 21 12.04 8.82 20.32
C ILE A 21 11.71 8.67 21.81
N ARG A 22 10.45 8.87 22.21
CA ARG A 22 10.00 8.70 23.59
C ARG A 22 10.30 7.31 24.14
N ASP A 23 9.97 6.26 23.39
CA ASP A 23 10.09 4.88 23.86
C ASP A 23 11.54 4.36 23.87
N GLN A 24 12.46 5.05 23.20
CA GLN A 24 13.88 4.66 23.07
C GLN A 24 14.83 5.80 23.49
N LEU A 25 14.34 6.77 24.27
CA LEU A 25 15.01 8.06 24.48
C LEU A 25 16.45 7.90 24.96
N ASP A 26 16.64 7.18 26.06
CA ASP A 26 17.96 7.00 26.68
C ASP A 26 18.91 6.25 25.75
N THR A 27 18.45 5.17 25.11
CA THR A 27 19.24 4.40 24.13
C THR A 27 19.71 5.27 22.96
N LEU A 28 18.82 6.11 22.41
CA LEU A 28 19.16 6.95 21.26
C LEU A 28 20.10 8.10 21.65
N LEU A 29 19.96 8.66 22.85
CA LEU A 29 20.88 9.68 23.37
C LEU A 29 22.26 9.10 23.65
N ASP A 30 22.33 7.91 24.24
CA ASP A 30 23.59 7.19 24.48
C ASP A 30 24.30 6.86 23.17
N GLU A 31 23.57 6.40 22.14
CA GLU A 31 24.13 6.11 20.82
C GLU A 31 24.67 7.37 20.14
N ALA A 32 23.94 8.49 20.23
CA ALA A 32 24.38 9.78 19.69
C ALA A 32 25.64 10.29 20.40
N ALA A 33 25.72 10.15 21.72
CA ALA A 33 26.88 10.55 22.52
C ALA A 33 28.11 9.68 22.22
N ARG A 34 27.93 8.36 22.08
CA ARG A 34 29.03 7.43 21.76
C ARG A 34 29.59 7.60 20.35
N SER A 35 28.75 8.07 19.42
CA SER A 35 29.11 8.23 18.01
C SER A 35 29.69 9.61 17.69
N ASP A 36 29.94 10.44 18.71
CA ASP A 36 30.45 11.81 18.60
C ASP A 36 29.68 12.65 17.57
N MET A 37 28.36 12.47 17.51
CA MET A 37 27.50 13.17 16.56
C MET A 37 27.44 14.66 16.90
N THR A 38 27.55 15.50 15.88
CA THR A 38 27.18 16.91 16.02
C THR A 38 25.70 17.03 16.42
N LEU A 39 25.31 18.16 17.01
CA LEU A 39 23.90 18.41 17.38
C LEU A 39 22.93 18.22 16.20
N ARG A 40 23.36 18.56 14.98
CA ARG A 40 22.57 18.36 13.76
C ARG A 40 22.41 16.89 13.41
N GLU A 41 23.48 16.10 13.53
CA GLU A 41 23.46 14.66 13.26
C GLU A 41 22.64 13.90 14.30
N ALA A 42 22.78 14.23 15.59
CA ALA A 42 21.99 13.64 16.66
C ALA A 42 20.49 13.92 16.47
N LEU A 43 20.12 15.16 16.13
CA LEU A 43 18.74 15.51 15.82
C LEU A 43 18.23 14.73 14.60
N ALA A 44 19.01 14.66 13.52
CA ALA A 44 18.63 13.90 12.33
C ALA A 44 18.47 12.40 12.63
N PHE A 45 19.34 11.83 13.46
CA PHE A 45 19.29 10.44 13.91
C PHE A 45 17.99 10.14 14.67
N LEU A 46 17.66 10.94 15.69
CA LEU A 46 16.42 10.82 16.46
C LEU A 46 15.19 10.94 15.56
N VAL A 47 15.15 11.96 14.69
CA VAL A 47 14.02 12.21 13.78
C VAL A 47 13.87 11.08 12.76
N ARG A 48 14.96 10.52 12.23
CA ARG A 48 14.90 9.36 11.32
C ARG A 48 14.26 8.13 11.98
N ARG A 49 14.55 7.88 13.27
CA ARG A 49 13.90 6.79 14.02
C ARG A 49 12.40 7.00 14.16
N GLU A 50 11.98 8.23 14.43
CA GLU A 50 10.56 8.57 14.47
C GLU A 50 9.87 8.39 13.11
N ILE A 51 10.49 8.89 12.04
CA ILE A 51 9.98 8.76 10.67
C ILE A 51 9.82 7.28 10.32
N ALA A 52 10.86 6.46 10.52
CA ALA A 52 10.82 5.04 10.24
C ALA A 52 9.65 4.34 10.95
N ARG A 53 9.44 4.63 12.24
CA ARG A 53 8.33 4.03 13.00
C ARG A 53 6.96 4.49 12.51
N ARG A 54 6.83 5.75 12.07
CA ARG A 54 5.59 6.26 11.47
C ARG A 54 5.31 5.59 10.13
N ASP A 55 6.34 5.41 9.30
CA ASP A 55 6.21 4.73 8.02
C ASP A 55 5.84 3.26 8.18
N GLU A 56 6.48 2.54 9.10
CA GLU A 56 6.13 1.16 9.42
C GLU A 56 4.66 1.01 9.83
N ARG A 57 4.18 1.87 10.75
CA ARG A 57 2.77 1.87 11.19
C ARG A 57 1.83 2.18 10.04
N ARG A 58 2.15 3.17 9.21
CA ARG A 58 1.37 3.56 8.04
C ARG A 58 1.28 2.40 7.05
N ILE A 59 2.42 1.80 6.68
CA ILE A 59 2.48 0.67 5.75
C ILE A 59 1.72 -0.53 6.31
N ALA A 60 1.87 -0.85 7.59
CA ALA A 60 1.15 -1.94 8.23
C ALA A 60 -0.38 -1.72 8.21
N MET A 61 -0.83 -0.50 8.50
CA MET A 61 -2.25 -0.14 8.44
C MET A 61 -2.80 -0.20 7.01
N ALA A 62 -2.10 0.41 6.06
CA ALA A 62 -2.48 0.39 4.65
C ALA A 62 -2.51 -1.04 4.09
N SER A 63 -1.55 -1.89 4.47
CA SER A 63 -1.52 -3.30 4.06
C SER A 63 -2.73 -4.09 4.59
N LYS A 64 -3.17 -3.79 5.82
CA LYS A 64 -4.40 -4.37 6.37
C LYS A 64 -5.64 -3.90 5.63
N ILE A 65 -5.73 -2.62 5.28
CA ILE A 65 -6.86 -2.07 4.53
C ILE A 65 -6.91 -2.63 3.10
N ALA A 66 -5.74 -2.89 2.49
CA ALA A 66 -5.64 -3.40 1.13
C ALA A 66 -6.18 -4.83 0.96
N GLN A 67 -6.29 -5.62 2.04
CA GLN A 67 -6.87 -6.97 2.02
C GLN A 67 -6.16 -7.92 1.02
N PHE A 68 -4.84 -7.84 0.91
CA PHE A 68 -4.09 -8.80 0.08
C PHE A 68 -4.27 -10.23 0.60
N PRO A 69 -4.39 -11.24 -0.30
CA PRO A 69 -4.57 -12.64 0.08
C PRO A 69 -3.33 -13.25 0.76
N PHE A 70 -2.15 -12.67 0.49
CA PHE A 70 -0.87 -13.10 1.04
C PHE A 70 0.17 -11.97 0.95
N VAL A 71 1.34 -12.19 1.56
CA VAL A 71 2.49 -11.29 1.45
C VAL A 71 3.45 -11.81 0.36
N ARG A 72 3.71 -10.99 -0.66
CA ARG A 72 4.71 -11.22 -1.70
C ARG A 72 5.41 -9.91 -2.05
N GLU A 73 6.69 -10.01 -2.36
CA GLU A 73 7.54 -8.89 -2.76
C GLU A 73 8.08 -9.15 -4.18
N LEU A 74 8.49 -8.08 -4.86
CA LEU A 74 9.09 -8.20 -6.19
C LEU A 74 10.39 -9.00 -6.14
N ASP A 75 11.20 -8.82 -5.09
CA ASP A 75 12.47 -9.56 -4.89
C ASP A 75 12.26 -11.08 -4.73
N GLY A 76 11.05 -11.50 -4.34
CA GLY A 76 10.69 -12.91 -4.23
C GLY A 76 10.09 -13.51 -5.49
N PHE A 77 9.98 -12.76 -6.59
CA PHE A 77 9.46 -13.26 -7.86
C PHE A 77 10.58 -13.93 -8.66
N ASP A 78 10.37 -15.21 -9.03
CA ASP A 78 11.28 -15.94 -9.90
C ASP A 78 11.00 -15.59 -11.36
N PHE A 79 11.81 -14.69 -11.90
CA PHE A 79 11.71 -14.27 -13.29
C PHE A 79 12.34 -15.26 -14.27
N ASP A 80 13.24 -16.14 -13.82
CA ASP A 80 13.80 -17.19 -14.66
C ASP A 80 12.72 -18.24 -14.97
N ALA A 81 11.78 -18.45 -14.04
CA ALA A 81 10.58 -19.25 -14.25
C ALA A 81 9.55 -18.61 -15.20
N GLN A 82 9.69 -17.32 -15.54
CA GLN A 82 8.83 -16.62 -16.51
C GLN A 82 9.66 -15.76 -17.49
N PRO A 83 10.35 -16.40 -18.45
CA PRO A 83 11.30 -15.72 -19.35
C PRO A 83 10.63 -14.77 -20.35
N SER A 84 9.29 -14.84 -20.50
CA SER A 84 8.54 -13.92 -21.37
C SER A 84 8.30 -12.54 -20.74
N LEU A 85 8.52 -12.39 -19.43
CA LEU A 85 8.37 -11.11 -18.75
C LEU A 85 9.64 -10.27 -18.86
N ASP A 86 9.49 -9.04 -19.33
CA ASP A 86 10.59 -8.07 -19.30
C ASP A 86 10.79 -7.53 -17.87
N HIS A 87 11.92 -7.90 -17.27
CA HIS A 87 12.43 -7.34 -16.00
C HIS A 87 12.34 -5.83 -15.94
N ARG A 88 12.69 -5.14 -17.03
CA ARG A 88 12.73 -3.70 -17.08
C ARG A 88 11.32 -3.11 -16.97
N GLN A 89 10.36 -3.73 -17.64
CA GLN A 89 8.96 -3.34 -17.56
C GLN A 89 8.41 -3.51 -16.14
N ILE A 90 8.70 -4.62 -15.46
CA ILE A 90 8.24 -4.82 -14.07
C ILE A 90 8.88 -3.81 -13.10
N ARG A 91 10.17 -3.50 -13.28
CA ARG A 91 10.84 -2.44 -12.49
C ARG A 91 10.24 -1.05 -12.76
N GLU A 92 9.86 -0.77 -14.00
CA GLU A 92 9.17 0.47 -14.34
C GLU A 92 7.80 0.55 -13.65
N LEU A 93 7.03 -0.54 -13.66
CA LEU A 93 5.75 -0.61 -12.93
C LEU A 93 5.93 -0.44 -11.42
N ALA A 94 7.04 -0.92 -10.85
CA ALA A 94 7.37 -0.75 -9.44
C ALA A 94 7.58 0.73 -9.06
N THR A 95 7.86 1.62 -10.02
CA THR A 95 7.93 3.07 -9.73
C THR A 95 6.55 3.71 -9.50
N CYS A 96 5.46 2.96 -9.72
CA CYS A 96 4.06 3.39 -9.56
C CYS A 96 3.69 4.70 -10.28
N ARG A 97 4.48 5.16 -11.26
CA ARG A 97 4.14 6.34 -12.09
C ARG A 97 2.81 6.16 -12.83
N TRP A 98 2.54 4.95 -13.30
CA TRP A 98 1.28 4.56 -13.93
C TRP A 98 0.08 4.74 -12.97
N VAL A 99 0.25 4.44 -11.67
CA VAL A 99 -0.78 4.69 -10.65
C VAL A 99 -1.04 6.19 -10.51
N ALA A 100 0.02 7.02 -10.52
CA ALA A 100 -0.11 8.47 -10.44
C ALA A 100 -0.93 9.03 -11.61
N HIS A 101 -0.61 8.58 -12.83
CA HIS A 101 -1.27 8.97 -14.08
C HIS A 101 -2.68 8.42 -14.26
N GLY A 102 -3.06 7.39 -13.49
CA GLY A 102 -4.35 6.72 -13.65
C GLY A 102 -4.38 5.73 -14.82
N ASP A 103 -3.21 5.23 -15.23
CA ASP A 103 -3.10 4.19 -16.25
C ASP A 103 -3.55 2.83 -15.68
N MET A 104 -4.04 1.95 -16.55
CA MET A 104 -4.37 0.57 -16.18
C MET A 104 -3.25 -0.40 -16.55
N VAL A 105 -3.03 -1.39 -15.69
CA VAL A 105 -2.12 -2.51 -15.94
C VAL A 105 -2.93 -3.80 -15.98
N LEU A 106 -2.79 -4.56 -17.06
CA LEU A 106 -3.44 -5.86 -17.22
C LEU A 106 -2.37 -6.95 -17.38
N PHE A 107 -2.40 -7.92 -16.48
CA PHE A 107 -1.57 -9.11 -16.61
C PHE A 107 -2.30 -10.20 -17.40
N LEU A 108 -1.76 -10.55 -18.56
CA LEU A 108 -2.28 -11.61 -19.42
C LEU A 108 -1.36 -12.82 -19.42
N GLY A 109 -1.93 -14.01 -19.30
CA GLY A 109 -1.18 -15.26 -19.41
C GLY A 109 -1.88 -16.45 -18.74
N PRO A 110 -1.43 -17.69 -18.99
CA PRO A 110 -1.99 -18.91 -18.40
C PRO A 110 -2.02 -18.88 -16.87
N PRO A 111 -2.90 -19.66 -16.21
CA PRO A 111 -2.85 -19.84 -14.75
C PRO A 111 -1.45 -20.30 -14.27
N GLY A 112 -1.07 -19.92 -13.05
CA GLY A 112 0.21 -20.32 -12.46
C GLY A 112 1.45 -19.52 -12.87
N THR A 113 1.33 -18.53 -13.76
CA THR A 113 2.47 -17.70 -14.22
C THR A 113 2.86 -16.56 -13.27
N GLY A 114 2.33 -16.53 -12.04
CA GLY A 114 2.69 -15.52 -11.05
C GLY A 114 2.00 -14.16 -11.18
N LYS A 115 0.91 -14.05 -11.96
CA LYS A 115 0.12 -12.80 -12.11
C LYS A 115 -0.33 -12.21 -10.77
N THR A 116 -0.93 -13.02 -9.90
CA THR A 116 -1.36 -12.58 -8.56
C THR A 116 -0.17 -12.16 -7.69
N HIS A 117 0.98 -12.84 -7.82
CA HIS A 117 2.21 -12.44 -7.11
C HIS A 117 2.60 -11.02 -7.52
N LEU A 118 2.71 -10.75 -8.83
CA LEU A 118 3.07 -9.44 -9.34
C LEU A 118 2.06 -8.37 -8.94
N ALA A 119 0.76 -8.66 -9.02
CA ALA A 119 -0.30 -7.74 -8.59
C ALA A 119 -0.17 -7.37 -7.10
N VAL A 120 0.05 -8.36 -6.23
CA VAL A 120 0.27 -8.13 -4.78
C VAL A 120 1.55 -7.36 -4.54
N ALA A 121 2.66 -7.73 -5.18
CA ALA A 121 3.95 -7.09 -5.00
C ALA A 121 3.94 -5.63 -5.44
N LEU A 122 3.36 -5.33 -6.61
CA LEU A 122 3.17 -3.95 -7.09
C LEU A 122 2.20 -3.16 -6.21
N GLY A 123 1.12 -3.79 -5.71
CA GLY A 123 0.22 -3.17 -4.75
C GLY A 123 0.93 -2.76 -3.45
N ARG A 124 1.85 -3.59 -2.96
CA ARG A 124 2.65 -3.27 -1.78
C ARG A 124 3.65 -2.15 -2.05
N GLU A 125 4.22 -2.11 -3.25
CA GLU A 125 5.08 -1.01 -3.67
C GLU A 125 4.31 0.32 -3.74
N ALA A 126 3.08 0.29 -4.27
CA ALA A 126 2.19 1.45 -4.24
C ALA A 126 1.89 1.93 -2.81
N ILE A 127 1.68 1.01 -1.85
CA ILE A 127 1.53 1.36 -0.42
C ILE A 127 2.79 2.03 0.14
N ARG A 128 3.98 1.53 -0.19
CA ARG A 128 5.25 2.15 0.25
C ARG A 128 5.32 3.60 -0.22
N GLN A 129 4.90 3.84 -1.46
CA GLN A 129 4.80 5.17 -2.08
C GLN A 129 3.54 5.96 -1.69
N THR A 130 2.89 5.60 -0.58
CA THR A 130 1.76 6.31 0.04
C THR A 130 0.43 6.27 -0.70
N TYR A 131 0.29 5.43 -1.74
CA TYR A 131 -0.99 5.23 -2.41
C TYR A 131 -1.94 4.35 -1.58
N SER A 132 -3.22 4.70 -1.61
CA SER A 132 -4.29 3.83 -1.12
C SER A 132 -4.53 2.69 -2.11
N VAL A 133 -4.55 1.46 -1.60
CA VAL A 133 -4.68 0.25 -2.40
C VAL A 133 -5.81 -0.61 -1.85
N GLN A 134 -6.58 -1.24 -2.74
CA GLN A 134 -7.54 -2.29 -2.38
C GLN A 134 -7.38 -3.47 -3.34
N PHE A 135 -7.35 -4.68 -2.79
CA PHE A 135 -7.38 -5.93 -3.53
C PHE A 135 -8.77 -6.56 -3.41
N VAL A 136 -9.28 -7.09 -4.51
CA VAL A 136 -10.54 -7.85 -4.55
C VAL A 136 -10.47 -8.87 -5.68
N THR A 137 -11.11 -10.03 -5.52
CA THR A 137 -11.29 -10.96 -6.65
C THR A 137 -12.45 -10.48 -7.52
N ALA A 138 -12.41 -10.78 -8.81
CA ALA A 138 -13.48 -10.48 -9.75
C ALA A 138 -14.85 -11.02 -9.26
N ALA A 139 -14.88 -12.25 -8.75
CA ALA A 139 -16.09 -12.87 -8.24
C ALA A 139 -16.67 -12.11 -7.02
N THR A 140 -15.82 -11.77 -6.04
CA THR A 140 -16.25 -11.00 -4.87
C THR A 140 -16.72 -9.60 -5.27
N LEU A 141 -16.03 -8.95 -6.19
CA LEU A 141 -16.41 -7.63 -6.70
C LEU A 141 -17.81 -7.64 -7.33
N VAL A 142 -18.07 -8.59 -8.24
CA VAL A 142 -19.38 -8.73 -8.89
C VAL A 142 -20.46 -9.03 -7.86
N ALA A 143 -20.22 -9.92 -6.91
CA ALA A 143 -21.20 -10.23 -5.87
C ALA A 143 -21.53 -9.00 -5.00
N MET A 144 -20.51 -8.18 -4.67
CA MET A 144 -20.69 -6.93 -3.92
C MET A 144 -21.51 -5.90 -4.72
N LEU A 145 -21.24 -5.77 -6.01
CA LEU A 145 -21.96 -4.83 -6.89
C LEU A 145 -23.39 -5.29 -7.16
N ALA A 146 -23.61 -6.58 -7.42
CA ALA A 146 -24.94 -7.14 -7.64
C ALA A 146 -25.82 -6.96 -6.41
N LYS A 147 -25.30 -7.29 -5.22
CA LYS A 147 -26.01 -7.06 -3.96
C LYS A 147 -26.32 -5.58 -3.74
N ALA A 148 -25.36 -4.69 -3.98
CA ALA A 148 -25.60 -3.25 -3.83
C ALA A 148 -26.63 -2.73 -4.84
N HIS A 149 -26.68 -3.30 -6.05
CA HIS A 149 -27.71 -2.98 -7.03
C HIS A 149 -29.11 -3.40 -6.56
N ASP A 150 -29.25 -4.65 -6.08
CA ASP A 150 -30.51 -5.18 -5.56
C ASP A 150 -31.00 -4.39 -4.33
N ASP A 151 -30.07 -3.94 -3.48
CA ASP A 151 -30.35 -3.14 -2.28
C ASP A 151 -30.58 -1.64 -2.59
N GLY A 152 -30.45 -1.19 -3.85
CA GLY A 152 -30.56 0.23 -4.23
C GLY A 152 -29.43 1.13 -3.71
N LEU A 153 -28.26 0.55 -3.41
CA LEU A 153 -27.08 1.19 -2.85
C LEU A 153 -25.86 1.19 -3.81
N LEU A 154 -26.08 0.94 -5.10
CA LEU A 154 -25.01 0.80 -6.10
C LEU A 154 -24.08 2.02 -6.16
N ASP A 155 -24.63 3.24 -6.27
CA ASP A 155 -23.83 4.47 -6.38
C ASP A 155 -22.89 4.66 -5.19
N LYS A 156 -23.38 4.32 -3.99
CA LYS A 156 -22.58 4.35 -2.76
C LYS A 156 -21.44 3.34 -2.83
N GLN A 157 -21.72 2.14 -3.34
CA GLN A 157 -20.72 1.07 -3.46
C GLN A 157 -19.66 1.41 -4.53
N LEU A 158 -20.06 1.94 -5.67
CA LEU A 158 -19.16 2.44 -6.72
C LEU A 158 -18.25 3.55 -6.18
N THR A 159 -18.81 4.52 -5.45
CA THR A 159 -18.03 5.58 -4.79
C THR A 159 -16.98 5.00 -3.83
N ILE A 160 -17.32 3.97 -3.05
CA ILE A 160 -16.37 3.33 -2.12
C ILE A 160 -15.24 2.66 -2.90
N LEU A 161 -15.56 1.91 -3.96
CA LEU A 161 -14.58 1.20 -4.78
C LEU A 161 -13.76 2.13 -5.69
N ALA A 162 -14.22 3.36 -5.94
CA ALA A 162 -13.48 4.38 -6.66
C ALA A 162 -12.43 5.11 -5.79
N ARG A 163 -12.61 5.15 -4.45
CA ARG A 163 -11.70 5.88 -3.54
C ARG A 163 -10.24 5.41 -3.52
N PRO A 164 -9.91 4.11 -3.54
CA PRO A 164 -8.52 3.68 -3.58
C PRO A 164 -7.85 4.17 -4.87
N LYS A 165 -6.66 4.75 -4.75
CA LYS A 165 -5.89 5.21 -5.91
C LYS A 165 -5.51 4.03 -6.82
N LEU A 166 -5.26 2.86 -6.23
CA LEU A 166 -5.10 1.60 -6.95
C LEU A 166 -6.14 0.57 -6.48
N LEU A 167 -6.96 0.10 -7.42
CA LEU A 167 -7.85 -1.05 -7.22
C LEU A 167 -7.30 -2.23 -8.01
N ILE A 168 -6.92 -3.30 -7.32
CA ILE A 168 -6.44 -4.55 -7.91
C ILE A 168 -7.61 -5.52 -7.97
N ILE A 169 -7.90 -6.00 -9.16
CA ILE A 169 -8.97 -6.96 -9.43
C ILE A 169 -8.31 -8.23 -9.98
N ASP A 170 -8.25 -9.27 -9.16
CA ASP A 170 -7.65 -10.54 -9.55
C ASP A 170 -8.70 -11.53 -10.07
N GLU A 171 -8.25 -12.60 -10.73
CA GLU A 171 -9.10 -13.70 -11.19
C GLU A 171 -10.18 -13.28 -12.21
N LEU A 172 -9.93 -12.20 -12.98
CA LEU A 172 -10.84 -11.71 -14.04
C LEU A 172 -11.25 -12.78 -15.06
N GLY A 173 -10.41 -13.80 -15.28
CA GLY A 173 -10.72 -14.91 -16.17
C GLY A 173 -11.88 -15.81 -15.73
N TYR A 174 -12.33 -15.67 -14.47
CA TYR A 174 -13.46 -16.42 -13.89
C TYR A 174 -14.71 -15.56 -13.70
N LEU A 175 -14.73 -14.32 -14.21
CA LEU A 175 -15.89 -13.44 -14.10
C LEU A 175 -17.08 -14.12 -14.81
N PRO A 176 -18.22 -14.32 -14.13
CA PRO A 176 -19.37 -14.99 -14.73
C PRO A 176 -19.81 -14.21 -15.97
N PHE A 177 -19.99 -14.90 -17.10
CA PHE A 177 -20.39 -14.31 -18.39
C PHE A 177 -21.85 -13.82 -18.41
N GLU A 178 -22.40 -13.45 -17.26
CA GLU A 178 -23.72 -12.85 -17.16
C GLU A 178 -23.65 -11.37 -17.55
N ALA A 179 -24.52 -10.94 -18.45
CA ALA A 179 -24.53 -9.58 -19.00
C ALA A 179 -24.60 -8.49 -17.90
N ASN A 180 -25.28 -8.79 -16.78
CA ASN A 180 -25.40 -7.87 -15.66
C ASN A 180 -24.05 -7.65 -14.93
N ALA A 181 -23.27 -8.73 -14.71
CA ALA A 181 -21.96 -8.64 -14.07
C ALA A 181 -20.99 -7.78 -14.89
N ALA A 182 -20.99 -7.95 -16.22
CA ALA A 182 -20.18 -7.14 -17.13
C ALA A 182 -20.60 -5.66 -17.10
N HIS A 183 -21.90 -5.38 -17.05
CA HIS A 183 -22.42 -4.01 -16.97
C HIS A 183 -21.99 -3.30 -15.68
N LEU A 184 -22.16 -3.94 -14.52
CA LEU A 184 -21.77 -3.38 -13.22
C LEU A 184 -20.26 -3.15 -13.14
N PHE A 185 -19.46 -4.08 -13.68
CA PHE A 185 -18.01 -3.93 -13.77
C PHE A 185 -17.62 -2.73 -14.65
N PHE A 186 -18.29 -2.56 -15.81
CA PHE A 186 -18.04 -1.44 -16.71
C PHE A 186 -18.37 -0.09 -16.07
N GLN A 187 -19.46 0.00 -15.30
CA GLN A 187 -19.78 1.21 -14.54
C GLN A 187 -18.66 1.58 -13.57
N LEU A 188 -18.13 0.61 -12.81
CA LEU A 188 -17.00 0.85 -11.92
C LEU A 188 -15.75 1.35 -12.64
N VAL A 189 -15.41 0.75 -13.79
CA VAL A 189 -14.26 1.20 -14.58
C VAL A 189 -14.49 2.63 -15.08
N SER A 190 -15.70 2.93 -15.55
CA SER A 190 -16.06 4.28 -16.03
C SER A 190 -15.92 5.32 -14.92
N ASP A 191 -16.47 5.08 -13.74
CA ASP A 191 -16.39 5.99 -12.59
C ASP A 191 -14.95 6.28 -12.14
N ARG A 192 -14.04 5.32 -12.32
CA ARG A 192 -12.63 5.48 -11.95
C ARG A 192 -11.79 6.27 -12.96
N HIS A 193 -12.27 6.40 -14.19
CA HIS A 193 -11.60 7.12 -15.28
C HIS A 193 -12.34 8.38 -15.75
N SER A 194 -13.40 8.77 -15.02
CA SER A 194 -14.18 9.98 -15.26
C SER A 194 -13.60 11.22 -14.58
#